data_AF-A0A9N9LFI5-F1
#
_entry.id   AF-A0A9N9LFI5-F1
#
_cell.length_a   1.000
_cell.length_b   1.000
_cell.length_c   1.000
_cell.angle_alpha   90.00
_cell.angle_beta   90.00
_cell.angle_gamma   90.00
#
_symmetry.space_group_name_H-M   'P 1'
#
loop_
_entity.id
_entity.type
_entity.pdbx_description
1 polymer ?
#
loop_
_entity_poly.entity_id
_entity_poly.type
_entity_poly.pdbx_seq_one_letter_code
_entity_poly.pdbx_strand_id
1 'polypeptide(L)'
;MYITLMSAYGASAGIDYKFTGTIANFLHAHRVIQYFQEKDGPEVADKLVMGLYRRFFEEEKHPASRETLLEACKEAGIEMGEAERVVGDEEVGLREVRARIREQVADGVDSVPVVVIEGKRRDLTLTGAKEVGDYVKALEMIVKESN
;
A
#
# COMPACT_ATOMS: atom_id res chain seq x y z
N MET A 1 21.52 -13.95 -1.13
CA MET A 1 21.22 -13.72 0.30
C MET A 1 19.84 -13.10 0.50
N TYR A 2 19.49 -11.97 -0.14
CA TYR A 2 18.16 -11.37 0.04
C TYR A 2 17.03 -12.13 -0.68
N ILE A 3 17.24 -12.60 -1.93
CA ILE A 3 16.23 -13.36 -2.70
C ILE A 3 15.77 -14.59 -1.89
N THR A 4 16.71 -15.38 -1.40
CA THR A 4 16.42 -16.56 -0.57
C THR A 4 15.56 -16.23 0.65
N LEU A 5 15.87 -15.13 1.35
CA LEU A 5 15.15 -14.73 2.54
C LEU A 5 13.73 -14.23 2.20
N MET A 6 13.62 -13.33 1.22
CA MET A 6 12.34 -12.79 0.79
C MET A 6 11.43 -13.87 0.20
N SER A 7 11.95 -14.82 -0.57
CA SER A 7 11.19 -15.97 -1.04
C SER A 7 10.65 -16.82 0.11
N ALA A 8 11.42 -17.03 1.17
CA ALA A 8 10.94 -17.77 2.34
C ALA A 8 9.82 -17.02 3.07
N TYR A 9 9.96 -15.69 3.26
CA TYR A 9 8.89 -14.86 3.84
C TYR A 9 7.64 -14.83 2.96
N GLY A 10 7.80 -14.63 1.65
CA GLY A 10 6.70 -14.69 0.70
C GLY A 10 5.96 -16.02 0.77
N ALA A 11 6.67 -17.14 0.74
CA ALA A 11 6.06 -18.46 0.85
C ALA A 11 5.25 -18.64 2.15
N SER A 12 5.73 -18.13 3.29
CA SER A 12 4.97 -18.16 4.55
C SER A 12 3.71 -17.29 4.55
N ALA A 13 3.67 -16.27 3.69
CA ALA A 13 2.54 -15.35 3.52
C ALA A 13 1.67 -15.69 2.28
N GLY A 14 2.00 -16.75 1.53
CA GLY A 14 1.29 -17.13 0.30
C GLY A 14 1.61 -16.27 -0.93
N ILE A 15 2.78 -15.61 -0.96
CA ILE A 15 3.25 -14.72 -2.04
C ILE A 15 4.41 -15.41 -2.78
N ASP A 16 4.27 -15.61 -4.10
CA ASP A 16 5.33 -16.16 -4.95
C ASP A 16 6.20 -15.05 -5.57
N TYR A 17 7.07 -14.45 -4.76
CA TYR A 17 7.92 -13.34 -5.19
C TYR A 17 8.77 -13.68 -6.42
N LYS A 18 8.65 -12.83 -7.44
CA LYS A 18 9.54 -12.74 -8.59
C LYS A 18 10.41 -11.50 -8.49
N PHE A 19 11.65 -11.61 -8.97
CA PHE A 19 12.69 -10.60 -8.73
C PHE A 19 13.30 -10.03 -10.03
N THR A 20 12.78 -10.40 -11.20
CA THR A 20 13.31 -9.94 -12.50
C THR A 20 12.44 -8.87 -13.17
N GLY A 21 11.35 -8.45 -12.52
CA GLY A 21 10.47 -7.38 -12.96
C GLY A 21 11.11 -5.99 -12.96
N THR A 22 10.39 -5.03 -13.55
CA THR A 22 10.88 -3.65 -13.69
C THR A 22 10.76 -2.86 -12.39
N ILE A 23 11.88 -2.34 -11.89
CA ILE A 23 11.89 -1.36 -10.80
C ILE A 23 11.58 0.03 -11.37
N ALA A 24 10.54 0.67 -10.86
CA ALA A 24 10.05 1.95 -11.37
C ALA A 24 9.66 2.92 -10.25
N ASN A 25 9.33 4.15 -10.62
CA ASN A 25 8.77 5.13 -9.69
C ASN A 25 7.30 4.78 -9.38
N PHE A 26 6.96 4.66 -8.10
CA PHE A 26 5.62 4.30 -7.62
C PHE A 26 4.70 5.49 -7.36
N LEU A 27 5.15 6.73 -7.54
CA LEU A 27 4.34 7.92 -7.25
C LEU A 27 3.00 7.90 -7.97
N HIS A 28 3.00 7.50 -9.24
CA HIS A 28 1.78 7.43 -10.04
C HIS A 28 0.83 6.33 -9.53
N ALA A 29 1.34 5.17 -9.11
CA ALA A 29 0.52 4.12 -8.48
C ALA A 29 -0.07 4.59 -7.14
N HIS A 30 0.74 5.22 -6.27
CA HIS A 30 0.26 5.79 -5.01
C HIS A 30 -0.78 6.89 -5.21
N ARG A 31 -0.62 7.73 -6.24
CA ARG A 31 -1.61 8.76 -6.60
C ARG A 31 -2.95 8.13 -6.97
N VAL A 32 -2.95 7.09 -7.81
CA VAL A 32 -4.16 6.38 -8.22
C VAL A 32 -4.83 5.71 -7.01
N ILE A 33 -4.05 5.03 -6.15
CA ILE A 33 -4.57 4.43 -4.90
C ILE A 33 -5.20 5.50 -4.01
N GLN A 34 -4.50 6.60 -3.76
CA GLN A 34 -4.98 7.67 -2.88
C GLN A 34 -6.28 8.29 -3.41
N TYR A 35 -6.34 8.56 -4.72
CA TYR A 35 -7.51 9.15 -5.36
C TYR A 35 -8.76 8.29 -5.15
N PHE A 36 -8.65 6.99 -5.41
CA PHE A 36 -9.79 6.07 -5.28
C PHE A 36 -10.09 5.70 -3.84
N GLN A 37 -9.10 5.72 -2.94
CA GLN A 37 -9.35 5.60 -1.51
C GLN A 37 -10.21 6.74 -0.97
N GLU A 38 -9.94 7.98 -1.37
CA GLU A 38 -10.72 9.15 -0.96
C GLU A 38 -12.13 9.17 -1.58
N LYS A 39 -12.24 8.72 -2.83
CA LYS A 39 -13.50 8.75 -3.58
C LYS A 39 -14.44 7.59 -3.24
N ASP A 40 -13.92 6.37 -3.30
CA ASP A 40 -14.71 5.13 -3.28
C ASP A 40 -14.49 4.30 -1.99
N GLY A 41 -13.56 4.72 -1.14
CA GLY A 41 -13.37 4.18 0.20
C GLY A 41 -12.33 3.06 0.32
N PRO A 42 -12.13 2.56 1.55
CA PRO A 42 -11.04 1.64 1.88
C PRO A 42 -11.16 0.28 1.20
N GLU A 43 -12.37 -0.22 0.94
CA GLU A 43 -12.57 -1.52 0.29
C GLU A 43 -12.10 -1.53 -1.18
N VAL A 44 -12.32 -0.42 -1.90
CA VAL A 44 -11.82 -0.27 -3.28
C VAL A 44 -10.32 -0.09 -3.27
N ALA A 45 -9.78 0.71 -2.34
CA ALA A 45 -8.34 0.89 -2.17
C ALA A 45 -7.62 -0.43 -1.86
N ASP A 46 -8.18 -1.27 -0.99
CA ASP A 46 -7.62 -2.57 -0.64
C ASP A 46 -7.53 -3.49 -1.87
N LYS A 47 -8.62 -3.61 -2.63
CA LYS A 47 -8.61 -4.40 -3.89
C LYS A 47 -7.58 -3.87 -4.89
N LEU A 48 -7.46 -2.55 -5.01
CA LEU A 48 -6.51 -1.91 -5.91
C LEU A 48 -5.06 -2.19 -5.47
N VAL A 49 -4.75 -2.04 -4.18
CA VAL A 49 -3.43 -2.35 -3.61
C VAL A 49 -3.08 -3.83 -3.81
N MET A 50 -4.00 -4.74 -3.49
CA MET A 50 -3.79 -6.18 -3.68
C MET A 50 -3.58 -6.53 -5.16
N GLY A 51 -4.36 -5.92 -6.06
CA GLY A 51 -4.21 -6.07 -7.51
C GLY A 51 -2.85 -5.57 -8.03
N LEU A 52 -2.31 -4.49 -7.45
CA LEU A 52 -0.99 -3.97 -7.80
C LEU A 52 0.16 -4.78 -7.19
N TYR A 53 -0.01 -5.26 -5.95
CA TYR A 53 0.95 -6.16 -5.31
C TYR A 53 1.15 -7.42 -6.12
N ARG A 54 0.08 -8.13 -6.51
CA ARG A 54 0.19 -9.33 -7.36
C ARG A 54 0.95 -9.02 -8.66
N ARG A 55 0.56 -7.94 -9.36
CA ARG A 55 1.16 -7.57 -10.64
C ARG A 55 2.65 -7.26 -10.53
N PHE A 56 3.06 -6.55 -9.48
CA PHE A 56 4.45 -6.18 -9.28
C PHE A 56 5.29 -7.33 -8.72
N PHE A 57 4.82 -7.95 -7.64
CA PHE A 57 5.59 -8.94 -6.89
C PHE A 57 5.56 -10.34 -7.47
N GLU A 58 4.51 -10.71 -8.22
CA GLU A 58 4.32 -12.09 -8.70
C GLU A 58 4.27 -12.17 -10.24
N GLU A 59 3.83 -11.12 -10.93
CA GLU A 59 3.70 -11.11 -12.40
C GLU A 59 4.79 -10.27 -13.11
N GLU A 60 5.72 -9.67 -12.37
CA GLU A 60 6.84 -8.88 -12.90
C GLU A 60 6.45 -7.68 -13.78
N LYS A 61 5.18 -7.23 -13.68
CA LYS A 61 4.65 -6.10 -14.44
C LYS A 61 5.18 -4.77 -13.90
N HIS A 62 5.24 -3.78 -14.79
CA HIS A 62 5.59 -2.42 -14.41
C HIS A 62 4.50 -1.85 -13.47
N PRO A 63 4.84 -1.44 -12.24
CA PRO A 63 3.85 -1.13 -11.19
C PRO A 63 3.03 0.13 -11.45
N ALA A 64 3.56 1.03 -12.28
CA ALA A 64 2.96 2.32 -12.60
C ALA A 64 2.66 2.52 -14.10
N SER A 65 2.66 1.45 -14.90
CA SER A 65 2.29 1.61 -16.32
C SER A 65 0.79 1.74 -16.46
N ARG A 66 0.34 2.49 -17.47
CA ARG A 66 -1.09 2.68 -17.77
C ARG A 66 -1.85 1.35 -17.83
N GLU A 67 -1.29 0.33 -18.48
CA GLU A 67 -1.90 -1.00 -18.58
C GLU A 67 -2.13 -1.63 -17.21
N THR A 68 -1.06 -1.85 -16.42
CA THR A 68 -1.13 -2.37 -15.04
C THR A 68 -2.17 -1.64 -14.18
N LEU A 69 -2.20 -0.31 -14.24
CA LEU A 69 -3.12 0.49 -13.41
C LEU A 69 -4.56 0.34 -13.85
N LEU A 70 -4.85 0.37 -15.15
CA LEU A 70 -6.20 0.17 -15.66
C LEU A 70 -6.72 -1.23 -15.37
N GLU A 71 -5.87 -2.25 -15.52
CA GLU A 71 -6.24 -3.62 -15.14
C GLU A 71 -6.54 -3.74 -13.64
N ALA A 72 -5.72 -3.14 -12.78
CA ALA A 72 -5.93 -3.17 -11.33
C ALA A 72 -7.19 -2.38 -10.93
N CYS A 73 -7.46 -1.23 -11.55
CA CYS A 73 -8.70 -0.47 -11.34
C CYS A 73 -9.93 -1.30 -11.74
N LYS A 74 -9.88 -1.99 -12.88
CA LYS A 74 -10.96 -2.86 -13.34
C LYS A 74 -11.25 -3.99 -12.34
N GLU A 75 -10.22 -4.65 -11.83
CA GLU A 75 -10.35 -5.70 -10.81
C GLU A 75 -10.89 -5.16 -9.48
N ALA A 76 -10.56 -3.92 -9.14
CA ALA A 76 -11.09 -3.25 -7.95
C ALA A 76 -12.57 -2.83 -8.10
N GLY A 77 -13.17 -2.97 -9.29
CA GLY A 77 -14.56 -2.60 -9.56
C GLY A 77 -14.77 -1.12 -9.84
N ILE A 78 -13.69 -0.41 -10.19
CA ILE A 78 -13.72 1.02 -10.53
C ILE A 78 -14.28 1.19 -11.94
N GLU A 79 -15.11 2.21 -12.13
CA GLU A 79 -15.67 2.56 -13.44
C GLU A 79 -14.53 2.90 -14.42
N MET A 80 -14.55 2.31 -15.62
CA MET A 80 -13.42 2.37 -16.55
C MET A 80 -13.17 3.76 -17.12
N GLY A 81 -14.21 4.55 -17.41
CA GLY A 81 -14.05 5.92 -17.87
C GLY A 81 -13.34 6.79 -16.84
N GLU A 82 -13.69 6.63 -15.56
CA GLU A 82 -13.00 7.31 -14.47
C GLU A 82 -11.56 6.80 -14.29
N ALA A 83 -11.34 5.49 -14.34
CA ALA A 83 -10.01 4.90 -14.29
C ALA A 83 -9.12 5.46 -15.40
N GLU A 84 -9.63 5.53 -16.64
CA GLU A 84 -8.93 6.11 -17.78
C GLU A 84 -8.61 7.59 -17.59
N ARG A 85 -9.54 8.37 -17.03
CA ARG A 85 -9.32 9.79 -16.74
C ARG A 85 -8.21 9.98 -15.71
N VAL A 86 -8.28 9.28 -14.58
CA VAL A 86 -7.32 9.44 -13.47
C VAL A 86 -5.95 8.88 -13.85
N VAL A 87 -5.88 7.72 -14.50
CA VAL A 87 -4.61 7.13 -14.95
C VAL A 87 -4.00 7.93 -16.11
N GLY A 88 -4.82 8.48 -17.00
CA GLY A 88 -4.37 9.27 -18.15
C GLY A 88 -3.90 10.68 -17.83
N ASP A 89 -4.35 11.26 -16.72
CA ASP A 89 -3.96 12.60 -16.26
C ASP A 89 -3.21 12.51 -14.92
N GLU A 90 -1.89 12.65 -14.97
CA GLU A 90 -1.01 12.55 -13.81
C GLU A 90 -1.17 13.72 -12.82
N GLU A 91 -1.80 14.83 -13.21
CA GLU A 91 -2.01 15.98 -12.32
C GLU A 91 -3.16 15.73 -11.32
N VAL A 92 -4.13 14.89 -11.68
CA VAL A 92 -5.28 14.57 -10.83
C VAL A 92 -4.82 13.87 -9.55
N GLY A 93 -4.99 14.47 -8.38
CA GLY A 93 -4.58 13.88 -7.10
C GLY A 93 -3.08 13.96 -6.79
N LEU A 94 -2.27 14.58 -7.66
CA LEU A 94 -0.82 14.69 -7.47
C LEU A 94 -0.44 15.55 -6.26
N ARG A 95 -1.19 16.64 -6.04
CA ARG A 95 -0.96 17.54 -4.92
C ARG A 95 -1.26 16.86 -3.59
N GLU A 96 -2.36 16.10 -3.55
CA GLU A 96 -2.87 15.39 -2.39
C GLU A 96 -1.90 14.28 -1.98
N VAL A 97 -1.47 13.41 -2.91
CA VAL A 97 -0.50 12.34 -2.59
C VAL A 97 0.84 12.92 -2.12
N ARG A 98 1.32 14.02 -2.72
CA ARG A 98 2.54 14.70 -2.28
C ARG A 98 2.40 15.33 -0.89
N ALA A 99 1.21 15.84 -0.55
CA ALA A 99 0.95 16.36 0.78
C ALA A 99 1.03 15.24 1.83
N ARG A 100 0.40 14.08 1.57
CA ARG A 100 0.45 12.92 2.48
C ARG A 100 1.87 12.37 2.65
N ILE A 101 2.66 12.29 1.56
CA ILE A 101 4.07 11.88 1.68
C ILE A 101 4.86 12.87 2.56
N ARG A 102 4.66 14.19 2.39
CA ARG A 102 5.33 15.20 3.23
C ARG A 102 4.91 15.11 4.70
N GLU A 103 3.64 14.84 4.96
CA GLU A 103 3.12 14.62 6.30
C GLU A 103 3.82 13.43 6.97
N GLN A 104 3.87 12.28 6.30
CA GLN A 104 4.57 11.10 6.85
C GLN A 104 6.07 11.36 7.10
N VAL A 105 6.74 12.11 6.22
CA VAL A 105 8.14 12.51 6.45
C VAL A 105 8.26 13.44 7.67
N ALA A 106 7.32 14.38 7.85
CA ALA A 106 7.30 15.26 9.02
C ALA A 106 7.04 14.50 10.32
N ASP A 107 6.28 13.41 10.25
CA ASP A 107 6.03 12.47 11.35
C ASP A 107 7.24 11.53 11.62
N GLY A 108 8.33 11.68 10.87
CA GLY A 108 9.57 10.90 11.06
C GLY A 108 9.52 9.50 10.44
N VAL A 109 8.58 9.21 9.55
CA VAL A 109 8.52 7.94 8.81
C VAL A 109 9.60 7.90 7.74
N ASP A 110 10.57 7.00 7.90
CA ASP A 110 11.70 6.80 6.98
C ASP A 110 11.71 5.42 6.29
N SER A 111 10.75 4.56 6.64
CA SER A 111 10.66 3.16 6.19
C SER A 111 9.21 2.68 6.23
N VAL A 112 8.91 1.57 5.53
CA VAL A 112 7.58 0.96 5.48
C VAL A 112 7.65 -0.56 5.70
N PRO A 113 6.59 -1.21 6.22
CA PRO A 113 5.36 -0.59 6.74
C PRO A 113 5.56 0.06 8.11
N VAL A 114 4.79 1.12 8.39
CA VAL A 114 4.63 1.70 9.73
C VAL A 114 3.14 1.66 10.06
N VAL A 115 2.81 1.08 11.22
CA VAL A 115 1.44 1.01 11.72
C VAL A 115 1.38 1.78 13.03
N VAL A 116 0.52 2.79 13.07
CA VAL A 116 0.21 3.55 14.29
C VAL A 116 -1.14 3.07 14.81
N ILE A 117 -1.18 2.69 16.09
CA ILE A 117 -2.41 2.34 16.80
C ILE A 117 -2.69 3.46 17.77
N GLU A 118 -3.72 4.25 17.46
CA GLU A 118 -4.15 5.38 18.27
C GLU A 118 -4.70 4.90 19.62
N GLY A 119 -4.29 5.55 20.70
CA GLY A 119 -4.66 5.17 22.06
C GLY A 119 -5.07 6.34 22.93
N LYS A 120 -5.89 6.06 23.95
CA LYS A 120 -6.37 7.10 24.88
C LYS A 120 -5.25 7.78 25.67
N ARG A 121 -4.18 7.04 26.02
CA ARG A 121 -3.05 7.55 26.81
C ARG A 121 -1.83 7.91 25.96
N ARG A 122 -1.53 7.05 24.99
CA ARG A 122 -0.43 7.18 24.05
C ARG A 122 -0.75 6.34 22.82
N ASP A 123 -0.13 6.70 21.72
CA ASP A 123 -0.14 5.89 20.51
C ASP A 123 0.98 4.86 20.57
N LEU A 124 0.75 3.70 19.93
CA LEU A 124 1.78 2.68 19.74
C LEU A 124 2.16 2.63 18.26
N THR A 125 3.46 2.78 17.98
CA THR A 125 4.01 2.70 16.63
C THR A 125 4.78 1.41 16.44
N LEU A 126 4.42 0.65 15.40
CA LEU A 126 5.11 -0.57 14.98
C LEU A 126 5.75 -0.35 13.61
N THR A 127 7.09 -0.37 13.56
CA THR A 127 7.87 -0.23 12.33
C THR A 127 8.38 -1.58 11.82
N GLY A 128 8.21 -1.81 10.52
CA GLY A 128 8.52 -3.05 9.82
C GLY A 128 7.35 -4.04 9.83
N ALA A 129 7.44 -5.07 8.98
CA ALA A 129 6.48 -6.17 8.95
C ALA A 129 6.65 -7.01 10.22
N LYS A 130 5.83 -6.76 11.25
CA LYS A 130 5.87 -7.50 12.51
C LYS A 130 5.13 -8.82 12.40
N GLU A 131 5.36 -9.70 13.36
CA GLU A 131 4.58 -10.92 13.50
C GLU A 131 3.16 -10.61 14.00
N VAL A 132 2.19 -11.46 13.65
CA VAL A 132 0.78 -11.30 14.07
C VAL A 132 0.66 -11.12 15.59
N GLY A 133 1.45 -11.87 16.36
CA GLY A 133 1.44 -11.78 17.82
C GLY A 133 1.88 -10.43 18.38
N ASP A 134 2.71 -9.66 17.65
CA ASP A 134 3.14 -8.33 18.09
C ASP A 134 2.03 -7.29 17.87
N TYR A 135 1.29 -7.39 16.76
CA TYR A 135 0.10 -6.57 16.53
C TYR A 135 -0.98 -6.84 17.58
N VAL A 136 -1.25 -8.12 17.89
CA VAL A 136 -2.21 -8.50 18.94
C VAL A 136 -1.83 -7.90 20.29
N LYS A 137 -0.57 -8.04 20.72
CA LYS A 137 -0.09 -7.46 21.99
C LYS A 137 -0.26 -5.93 22.03
N ALA A 138 0.03 -5.25 20.93
CA ALA A 138 -0.10 -3.79 20.85
C ALA A 138 -1.58 -3.36 20.97
N LEU A 139 -2.49 -4.05 20.27
CA LEU A 139 -3.93 -3.81 20.38
C LEU A 139 -4.46 -4.08 21.80
N GLU A 140 -4.09 -5.21 22.41
CA GLU A 140 -4.46 -5.53 23.80
C GLU A 140 -3.98 -4.48 24.80
N MET A 141 -2.78 -3.93 24.59
CA MET A 141 -2.24 -2.85 25.41
C MET A 141 -3.09 -1.58 25.30
N ILE A 142 -3.44 -1.15 24.09
CA ILE A 142 -4.31 0.01 23.88
C ILE A 142 -5.69 -0.19 24.51
N VAL A 143 -6.29 -1.38 24.37
CA VAL A 143 -7.57 -1.72 25.00
C VAL A 143 -7.48 -1.61 26.53
N LYS A 144 -6.42 -2.17 27.13
CA LYS A 144 -6.19 -2.10 28.58
C LYS A 144 -5.99 -0.67 29.08
N GLU A 145 -5.30 0.18 28.33
CA GLU A 145 -5.03 1.58 28.70
C GLU A 145 -6.24 2.51 28.49
N SER A 146 -7.26 2.04 27.75
CA SER A 146 -8.47 2.81 27.42
C SER A 146 -9.63 2.61 28.40
N ASN A 147 -9.59 1.52 29.18
CA ASN A 147 -10.48 1.27 30.33
C ASN A 147 -10.04 2.10 31.55
#